data_AF-A0A1A9GP32-F1
#
_entry.id   AF-A0A1A9GP32-F1
#
_cell.length_a   1.000
_cell.length_b   1.000
_cell.length_c   1.000
_cell.angle_alpha   90.00
_cell.angle_beta   90.00
_cell.angle_gamma   90.00
#
_symmetry.space_group_name_H-M   'P 1'
#
loop_
_entity.id
_entity.type
_entity.pdbx_description
1 polymer ?
#
loop_
_entity_poly.entity_id
_entity_poly.type
_entity_poly.pdbx_seq_one_letter_code
_entity_poly.pdbx_strand_id
1 'polypeptide(L)'
;MARTRRTRARPRPDAASPWPFVGMVGMATTFFLYAASAPFTPWWVQVLMLVWWAFCLLVASAWFTLHPRWVPWVAVVSAVSWFLVVIPGGIWLGWE
;
A
#
# COMPACT_ATOMS: atom_id res chain seq x y z
N MET A 1 -7.67 14.09 53.01
CA MET A 1 -6.91 13.98 51.76
C MET A 1 -7.64 13.04 50.81
N ALA A 2 -8.33 13.55 49.79
CA ALA A 2 -9.14 12.75 48.88
C ALA A 2 -8.25 12.12 47.79
N ARG A 3 -8.19 10.78 47.75
CA ARG A 3 -7.51 10.01 46.70
C ARG A 3 -8.32 10.13 45.41
N THR A 4 -7.85 10.94 44.47
CA THR A 4 -8.38 11.01 43.10
C THR A 4 -8.13 9.66 42.43
N ARG A 5 -9.18 8.83 42.39
CA ARG A 5 -9.20 7.56 41.68
C ARG A 5 -9.16 7.88 40.18
N ARG A 6 -7.98 7.87 39.56
CA ARG A 6 -7.85 7.93 38.09
C ARG A 6 -8.59 6.71 37.52
N THR A 7 -9.82 6.91 37.08
CA THR A 7 -10.54 5.96 36.25
C THR A 7 -9.78 5.84 34.94
N ARG A 8 -8.99 4.77 34.78
CA ARG A 8 -8.48 4.38 33.46
C ARG A 8 -9.70 4.20 32.56
N ALA A 9 -9.82 5.04 31.53
CA ALA A 9 -10.82 4.86 30.49
C ALA A 9 -10.67 3.45 29.93
N ARG A 10 -11.74 2.66 29.94
CA ARG A 10 -11.75 1.34 29.30
C ARG A 10 -11.54 1.55 27.78
N PRO A 11 -10.72 0.72 27.12
CA PRO A 11 -10.63 0.74 25.66
C PRO A 11 -12.03 0.60 25.07
N ARG A 12 -12.43 1.50 24.17
CA ARG A 12 -13.70 1.37 23.44
C ARG A 12 -13.58 0.15 22.51
N PRO A 13 -14.48 -0.83 22.60
CA PRO A 13 -14.51 -1.98 21.69
C PRO A 13 -14.60 -1.58 20.21
N ASP A 14 -15.13 -0.39 19.93
CA ASP A 14 -15.40 0.12 18.57
C ASP A 14 -14.32 1.07 18.03
N ALA A 15 -13.11 1.09 18.62
CA ALA A 15 -12.03 1.91 18.08
C ALA A 15 -11.64 1.37 16.68
N ALA A 16 -11.94 2.15 15.64
CA ALA A 16 -11.57 1.81 14.26
C ALA A 16 -10.07 1.51 14.17
N SER A 17 -9.73 0.36 13.61
CA SER A 17 -8.34 -0.04 13.40
C SER A 17 -7.63 1.01 12.52
N PRO A 18 -6.42 1.48 12.90
CA PRO A 18 -5.68 2.47 12.10
C PRO A 18 -4.99 1.85 10.88
N TRP A 19 -4.80 0.52 10.86
CA TRP A 19 -4.05 -0.21 9.84
C TRP A 19 -4.53 -0.01 8.39
N PRO A 20 -5.84 0.07 8.09
CA PRO A 20 -6.32 0.36 6.75
C PRO A 20 -5.83 1.71 6.21
N PHE A 21 -5.76 2.73 7.06
CA PHE A 21 -5.24 4.05 6.66
C PHE A 21 -3.75 3.98 6.34
N VAL A 22 -2.96 3.28 7.16
CA VAL A 22 -1.53 3.05 6.88
C VAL A 22 -1.37 2.34 5.54
N GLY A 23 -2.18 1.31 5.27
CA GLY A 23 -2.15 0.61 4.01
C GLY A 23 -2.54 1.48 2.81
N MET A 24 -3.57 2.31 2.93
CA MET A 24 -3.99 3.23 1.86
C MET A 24 -2.97 4.33 1.58
N VAL A 25 -2.33 4.90 2.61
CA VAL A 25 -1.20 5.82 2.44
C VAL A 25 -0.04 5.13 1.72
N GLY A 26 0.24 3.87 2.07
CA GLY A 26 1.22 3.04 1.36
C GLY A 26 0.86 2.86 -0.12
N MET A 27 -0.39 2.52 -0.43
CA MET A 27 -0.88 2.37 -1.81
C MET A 27 -0.78 3.67 -2.61
N ALA A 28 -1.10 4.82 -2.00
CA ALA A 28 -0.93 6.12 -2.63
C ALA A 28 0.56 6.43 -2.89
N THR A 29 1.44 6.05 -1.97
CA THR A 29 2.89 6.21 -2.14
C THR A 29 3.41 5.36 -3.30
N THR A 30 3.00 4.10 -3.39
CA THR A 30 3.41 3.22 -4.49
C THR A 30 2.83 3.67 -5.83
N PHE A 31 1.68 4.34 -5.87
CA PHE A 31 1.19 4.95 -7.12
C PHE A 31 2.22 5.88 -7.74
N PHE A 32 2.80 6.79 -6.95
CA PHE A 32 3.82 7.71 -7.44
C PHE A 32 5.08 6.96 -7.90
N LEU A 33 5.46 5.89 -7.21
CA LEU A 33 6.58 5.04 -7.62
C LEU A 33 6.34 4.42 -9.01
N TYR A 34 5.11 3.95 -9.27
CA TYR A 34 4.70 3.41 -10.57
C TYR A 34 4.55 4.51 -11.62
N ALA A 35 3.93 5.64 -11.29
CA ALA A 35 3.74 6.74 -12.25
C ALA A 35 5.07 7.37 -12.66
N ALA A 36 6.02 7.51 -11.72
CA ALA A 36 7.35 8.03 -11.98
C ALA A 36 8.19 7.12 -12.88
N SER A 37 7.81 5.85 -13.09
CA SER A 37 8.51 4.95 -14.01
C SER A 37 8.17 5.10 -15.48
N ALA A 38 7.18 5.92 -15.82
CA ALA A 38 6.76 6.12 -17.20
C ALA A 38 7.89 6.59 -18.16
N PRO A 39 8.86 7.44 -17.75
CA PRO A 39 9.90 7.91 -18.66
C PRO A 39 10.93 6.85 -19.07
N PHE A 40 11.10 5.79 -18.28
CA PHE A 40 12.17 4.79 -18.44
C PHE A 40 11.64 3.35 -18.57
N THR A 41 10.34 3.19 -18.76
CA THR A 41 9.72 1.89 -19.02
C THR A 41 9.02 1.91 -20.37
N PRO A 42 9.07 0.80 -21.14
CA PRO A 42 8.25 0.67 -22.33
C PRO A 42 6.78 0.89 -22.00
N TRP A 43 6.04 1.59 -22.87
CA TRP A 43 4.64 1.97 -22.62
C TRP A 43 3.76 0.77 -22.21
N TRP A 44 4.00 -0.41 -22.77
CA TRP A 44 3.24 -1.63 -22.45
C TRP A 44 3.55 -2.14 -21.04
N VAL A 45 4.81 -2.07 -20.59
CA VAL A 45 5.20 -2.39 -19.20
C VAL A 45 4.53 -1.41 -18.26
N GLN A 46 4.62 -0.12 -18.58
CA GLN A 46 4.03 0.94 -17.76
C GLN A 46 2.52 0.72 -17.57
N VAL A 47 1.80 0.38 -18.65
CA VAL A 47 0.37 0.04 -18.58
C VAL A 47 0.13 -1.19 -17.71
N LEU A 48 0.88 -2.29 -17.91
CA LEU A 48 0.73 -3.50 -17.09
C LEU A 48 1.00 -3.25 -15.61
N MET A 49 2.01 -2.44 -15.29
CA MET A 49 2.34 -2.04 -13.94
C MET A 49 1.20 -1.22 -13.31
N LEU A 50 0.63 -0.26 -14.02
CA LEU A 50 -0.50 0.53 -13.51
C LEU A 50 -1.77 -0.32 -13.34
N VAL A 51 -2.02 -1.27 -14.24
CA VAL A 51 -3.13 -2.24 -14.10
C VAL A 51 -2.92 -3.10 -12.86
N TRP A 52 -1.70 -3.60 -12.63
CA TRP A 52 -1.35 -4.35 -11.43
C TRP A 52 -1.53 -3.53 -10.15
N TRP A 53 -1.05 -2.28 -10.15
CA TRP A 53 -1.27 -1.38 -9.02
C TRP A 53 -2.77 -1.14 -8.77
N ALA A 54 -3.57 -0.93 -9.81
CA ALA A 54 -5.01 -0.75 -9.70
C ALA A 54 -5.69 -1.99 -9.10
N PHE A 55 -5.26 -3.18 -9.51
CA PHE A 55 -5.71 -4.43 -8.89
C PHE A 55 -5.38 -4.47 -7.39
N CYS A 56 -4.13 -4.14 -7.00
CA CYS A 56 -3.77 -4.04 -5.58
C CYS A 56 -4.62 -3.00 -4.84
N LEU A 57 -4.93 -1.86 -5.45
CA LEU A 57 -5.80 -0.84 -4.85
C LEU A 57 -7.22 -1.37 -4.61
N LEU A 58 -7.79 -2.13 -5.56
CA LEU A 58 -9.09 -2.76 -5.39
C LEU A 58 -9.08 -3.77 -4.24
N VAL A 59 -8.02 -4.59 -4.14
CA VAL A 59 -7.83 -5.53 -3.02
C VAL A 59 -7.72 -4.79 -1.70
N ALA A 60 -6.91 -3.73 -1.63
CA ALA A 60 -6.77 -2.89 -0.43
C ALA A 60 -8.10 -2.26 -0.02
N SER A 61 -8.90 -1.82 -0.99
CA SER A 61 -10.23 -1.24 -0.78
C SER A 61 -11.23 -2.27 -0.24
N ALA A 62 -11.25 -3.47 -0.81
CA ALA A 62 -12.08 -4.56 -0.32
C ALA A 62 -11.68 -5.02 1.09
N TRP A 63 -10.37 -5.09 1.34
CA TRP A 63 -9.82 -5.53 2.64
C TRP A 63 -9.87 -4.46 3.71
N PHE A 64 -10.19 -3.21 3.36
CA PHE A 64 -10.31 -2.10 4.30
C PHE A 64 -11.23 -2.44 5.47
N THR A 65 -12.36 -3.09 5.18
CA THR A 65 -13.34 -3.53 6.19
C THR A 65 -13.23 -5.01 6.52
N LEU A 66 -13.00 -5.87 5.52
CA LEU A 66 -12.97 -7.32 5.70
C LEU A 66 -11.75 -7.78 6.52
N HIS A 67 -10.57 -7.24 6.21
CA HIS A 67 -9.28 -7.70 6.73
C HIS A 67 -8.36 -6.50 7.06
N PRO A 68 -8.74 -5.61 7.98
CA PRO A 68 -8.10 -4.29 8.15
C PRO A 68 -6.61 -4.36 8.52
N ARG A 69 -6.19 -5.43 9.20
CA ARG A 69 -4.78 -5.68 9.58
C ARG A 69 -3.90 -6.11 8.40
N TRP A 70 -4.49 -6.49 7.27
CA TRP A 70 -3.79 -7.00 6.09
C TRP A 70 -3.60 -5.95 5.00
N VAL A 71 -4.33 -4.83 5.05
CA VAL A 71 -4.22 -3.75 4.06
C VAL A 71 -2.77 -3.22 3.91
N PRO A 72 -1.97 -3.03 4.98
CA PRO A 72 -0.57 -2.63 4.84
C PRO A 72 0.27 -3.62 4.02
N TRP A 73 -0.03 -4.91 4.08
CA TRP A 73 0.69 -5.92 3.31
C TRP A 73 0.43 -5.78 1.81
N VAL A 74 -0.74 -5.27 1.40
CA VAL A 74 -1.03 -5.00 -0.02
C VAL A 74 -0.11 -3.91 -0.57
N ALA A 75 0.14 -2.85 0.22
CA ALA A 75 1.11 -1.82 -0.14
C ALA A 75 2.55 -2.35 -0.22
N VAL A 76 2.94 -3.24 0.70
CA VAL A 76 4.25 -3.91 0.67
C VAL A 76 4.39 -4.76 -0.59
N VAL A 77 3.38 -5.58 -0.93
CA VAL A 77 3.37 -6.39 -2.16
C VAL A 77 3.48 -5.51 -3.39
N SER A 78 2.72 -4.40 -3.46
CA SER A 78 2.80 -3.43 -4.54
C SER A 78 4.23 -2.87 -4.66
N ALA A 79 4.83 -2.38 -3.58
CA ALA A 79 6.20 -1.87 -3.60
C ALA A 79 7.22 -2.93 -4.07
N VAL A 80 7.16 -4.15 -3.53
CA VAL A 80 8.07 -5.24 -3.90
C VAL A 80 7.91 -5.61 -5.38
N SER A 81 6.68 -5.70 -5.89
CA SER A 81 6.44 -6.03 -7.29
C SER A 81 7.01 -5.00 -8.26
N TRP A 82 7.04 -3.71 -7.89
CA TRP A 82 7.74 -2.69 -8.66
C TRP A 82 9.23 -3.01 -8.80
N PHE A 83 9.91 -3.29 -7.68
CA PHE A 83 11.35 -3.62 -7.69
C PHE A 83 11.64 -4.86 -8.54
N LEU A 84 10.78 -5.87 -8.45
CA LEU A 84 10.92 -7.11 -9.22
C LEU A 84 10.71 -6.92 -10.73
N VAL A 85 10.01 -5.87 -11.16
CA VAL A 85 9.82 -5.59 -12.59
C VAL A 85 10.90 -4.63 -13.10
N VAL A 86 11.12 -3.52 -12.40
CA VAL A 86 11.96 -2.43 -12.90
C VAL A 86 13.45 -2.77 -12.84
N ILE A 87 13.94 -3.44 -11.77
CA ILE A 87 15.36 -3.79 -11.68
C ILE A 87 15.75 -4.79 -12.78
N PRO A 88 15.06 -5.95 -12.94
CA PRO A 88 15.40 -6.88 -14.00
C PRO A 88 15.12 -6.31 -15.40
N GLY A 89 14.05 -5.52 -15.56
CA GLY A 89 13.75 -4.83 -16.81
C GLY A 89 14.87 -3.89 -17.25
N GLY A 90 15.36 -3.04 -16.35
CA GLY A 90 16.49 -2.15 -16.64
C GLY A 90 17.79 -2.90 -16.92
N ILE A 91 18.11 -3.94 -16.15
CA ILE A 91 19.38 -4.67 -16.29
C ILE A 91 19.42 -5.58 -17.54
N TRP A 92 18.33 -6.32 -17.81
CA TRP A 92 18.34 -7.40 -18.80
C TRP A 92 17.68 -7.03 -20.13
N LEU A 93 16.69 -6.14 -20.10
CA LEU A 93 15.93 -5.75 -21.29
C LEU A 93 16.36 -4.39 -21.85
N GLY A 94 17.33 -3.72 -21.19
CA GLY A 94 17.96 -2.50 -21.69
C GLY A 94 16.99 -1.33 -21.84
N TRP A 95 16.00 -1.22 -20.95
CA TRP A 95 15.07 -0.10 -20.96
C TRP A 95 15.84 1.21 -20.73
N GLU A 96 15.60 2.20 -21.59
CA GLU A 96 16.33 3.48 -21.72
C GLU A 96 15.59 4.66 -21.08
#